data_AF-A0AAJ0XJ57-F1
#
_entry.id   AF-A0AAJ0XJ57-F1
#
_cell.length_a   1.000
_cell.length_b   1.000
_cell.length_c   1.000
_cell.angle_alpha   90.00
_cell.angle_beta   90.00
_cell.angle_gamma   90.00
#
_symmetry.space_group_name_H-M   'P 1'
#
loop_
_entity.id
_entity.type
_entity.pdbx_description
1 polymer ?
#
loop_
_entity_poly.entity_id
_entity_poly.type
_entity_poly.pdbx_seq_one_letter_code
_entity_poly.pdbx_strand_id
1 'polypeptide(L)'
;MPTDWDKASGESMNYVNEIKATLGFYSYADERDAAATHKELCRVLQARLDRAAENAHLASDFLRGPRGADLERAMRNLKDDVEIFRDEVGSSYVDWKFPKSHIIREIIDKDMQIIRNSATIVRLSEQLREAALDSSLPVMLQRATEAADLLSKVSYLFSDRERLCR
;
A
#
# COMPACT_ATOMS: atom_id res chain seq x y z
N MET A 1 31.02 -0.91 17.80
CA MET A 1 29.62 -0.44 17.80
C MET A 1 29.10 -0.55 16.38
N PRO A 2 27.87 -1.05 16.15
CA PRO A 2 27.30 -1.07 14.81
C PRO A 2 27.17 0.36 14.30
N THR A 3 27.62 0.62 13.09
CA THR A 3 27.46 1.93 12.43
C THR A 3 25.99 2.19 12.13
N ASP A 4 25.60 3.45 11.89
CA ASP A 4 24.25 3.75 11.39
C ASP A 4 23.95 3.03 10.06
N TRP A 5 25.01 2.66 9.31
CA TRP A 5 24.95 1.78 8.14
C TRP A 5 24.63 0.31 8.48
N ASP A 6 25.14 -0.23 9.58
CA ASP A 6 24.83 -1.59 10.04
C ASP A 6 23.38 -1.69 10.56
N LYS A 7 22.85 -0.59 11.11
CA LYS A 7 21.44 -0.50 11.50
C LYS A 7 20.51 -0.38 10.28
N ALA A 8 20.86 0.48 9.32
CA ALA A 8 20.11 0.63 8.07
C ALA A 8 20.12 -0.65 7.21
N SER A 9 21.25 -1.39 7.19
CA SER A 9 21.35 -2.67 6.47
C SER A 9 20.68 -3.84 7.20
N GLY A 10 20.65 -3.85 8.54
CA GLY A 10 19.89 -4.82 9.33
C GLY A 10 18.37 -4.65 9.19
N GLU A 11 17.89 -3.40 9.21
CA GLU A 11 16.50 -3.08 8.88
C GLU A 11 16.19 -3.47 7.43
N SER A 12 17.05 -3.09 6.47
CA SER A 12 16.94 -3.49 5.06
C SER A 12 16.89 -5.01 4.83
N MET A 13 17.63 -5.81 5.60
CA MET A 13 17.60 -7.29 5.51
C MET A 13 16.29 -7.89 6.02
N ASN A 14 15.74 -7.41 7.14
CA ASN A 14 14.42 -7.84 7.60
C ASN A 14 13.34 -7.50 6.58
N TYR A 15 13.45 -6.32 5.94
CA TYR A 15 12.56 -5.85 4.90
C TYR A 15 12.63 -6.67 3.61
N VAL A 16 13.83 -6.97 3.12
CA VAL A 16 14.01 -7.88 1.98
C VAL A 16 13.43 -9.26 2.27
N ASN A 17 13.54 -9.73 3.52
CA ASN A 17 12.93 -10.99 3.93
C ASN A 17 11.39 -10.92 3.97
N GLU A 18 10.79 -9.79 4.38
CA GLU A 18 9.34 -9.58 4.32
C GLU A 18 8.81 -9.58 2.88
N ILE A 19 9.52 -8.94 1.95
CA ILE A 19 9.15 -9.00 0.52
C ILE A 19 9.33 -10.41 -0.01
N LYS A 20 10.43 -11.11 0.31
CA LYS A 20 10.62 -12.51 -0.07
C LYS A 20 9.52 -13.41 0.47
N ALA A 21 9.04 -13.17 1.69
CA ALA A 21 7.90 -13.91 2.23
C ALA A 21 6.59 -13.60 1.49
N THR A 22 6.43 -12.37 1.02
CA THR A 22 5.21 -11.91 0.32
C THR A 22 5.18 -12.33 -1.15
N LEU A 23 6.32 -12.24 -1.85
CA LEU A 23 6.45 -12.44 -3.29
C LEU A 23 7.22 -13.71 -3.66
N GLY A 24 7.85 -14.43 -2.72
CA GLY A 24 8.45 -15.77 -2.93
C GLY A 24 9.72 -15.83 -3.78
N PHE A 25 9.86 -14.97 -4.79
CA PHE A 25 10.97 -14.97 -5.77
C PHE A 25 11.71 -13.62 -5.82
N TYR A 26 11.51 -12.75 -4.84
CA TYR A 26 12.19 -11.46 -4.81
C TYR A 26 13.68 -11.62 -4.49
N SER A 27 14.59 -11.21 -5.37
CA SER A 27 16.02 -11.17 -5.09
C SER A 27 16.59 -9.78 -5.28
N TYR A 28 17.22 -9.26 -4.23
CA TYR A 28 18.01 -8.02 -4.31
C TYR A 28 19.24 -8.17 -5.21
N ALA A 29 19.70 -9.41 -5.45
CA ALA A 29 20.94 -9.69 -6.20
C ALA A 29 20.71 -9.99 -7.69
N ASP A 30 19.46 -10.26 -8.11
CA ASP A 30 19.14 -10.58 -9.50
C ASP A 30 18.22 -9.52 -10.10
N GLU A 31 18.71 -8.83 -11.14
CA GLU A 31 17.98 -7.78 -11.84
C GLU A 31 16.74 -8.32 -12.57
N ARG A 32 16.71 -9.62 -12.90
CA ARG A 32 15.55 -10.29 -13.53
C ARG A 32 14.40 -10.49 -12.56
N ASP A 33 14.69 -10.73 -11.29
CA ASP A 33 13.67 -10.95 -10.26
C ASP A 33 12.89 -9.66 -9.99
N ALA A 34 13.52 -8.50 -10.09
CA ALA A 34 12.82 -7.22 -9.96
C ALA A 34 11.80 -6.98 -11.10
N ALA A 35 12.00 -7.57 -12.29
CA ALA A 35 11.04 -7.53 -13.40
C ALA A 35 9.81 -8.40 -13.11
N ALA A 36 10.03 -9.64 -12.68
CA ALA A 36 8.97 -10.55 -12.27
C ALA A 36 8.17 -9.99 -11.07
N THR A 37 8.89 -9.35 -10.15
CA THR A 37 8.34 -8.66 -8.98
C THR A 37 7.38 -7.55 -9.38
N HIS A 38 7.62 -6.80 -10.45
CA HIS A 38 6.71 -5.74 -10.89
C HIS A 38 5.26 -6.23 -11.03
N LYS A 39 5.06 -7.29 -11.81
CA LYS A 39 3.73 -7.85 -12.09
C LYS A 39 3.07 -8.37 -10.81
N GLU A 40 3.85 -9.08 -10.01
CA GLU A 40 3.35 -9.75 -8.83
C GLU A 40 3.11 -8.77 -7.67
N LEU A 41 3.90 -7.70 -7.58
CA LEU A 41 3.65 -6.55 -6.71
C LEU A 41 2.35 -5.86 -7.08
N CYS A 42 2.10 -5.59 -8.37
CA CYS A 42 0.84 -5.01 -8.82
C CYS A 42 -0.34 -5.91 -8.40
N ARG A 43 -0.24 -7.22 -8.62
CA ARG A 43 -1.26 -8.19 -8.20
C ARG A 43 -1.48 -8.19 -6.67
N VAL A 44 -0.40 -8.22 -5.89
CA VAL A 44 -0.47 -8.19 -4.41
C VAL A 44 -1.07 -6.86 -3.93
N LEU A 45 -0.71 -5.76 -4.57
CA LEU A 45 -1.22 -4.44 -4.24
C LEU A 45 -2.72 -4.36 -4.53
N GLN A 46 -3.18 -4.83 -5.70
CA GLN A 46 -4.61 -4.92 -6.02
C GLN A 46 -5.37 -5.72 -4.98
N ALA A 47 -4.90 -6.92 -4.62
CA ALA A 47 -5.57 -7.76 -3.62
C ALA A 47 -5.65 -7.10 -2.23
N ARG A 48 -4.61 -6.35 -1.83
CA ARG A 48 -4.62 -5.59 -0.58
C ARG A 48 -5.60 -4.41 -0.65
N LEU A 49 -5.62 -3.69 -1.76
CA LEU A 49 -6.53 -2.56 -1.98
C LEU A 49 -7.99 -3.02 -2.04
N ASP A 50 -8.29 -4.18 -2.66
CA ASP A 50 -9.62 -4.79 -2.63
C ASP A 50 -10.11 -5.01 -1.20
N ARG A 51 -9.27 -5.60 -0.34
CA ARG A 51 -9.61 -5.79 1.09
C ARG A 51 -9.79 -4.46 1.82
N ALA A 52 -8.99 -3.44 1.50
CA ALA A 52 -9.14 -2.11 2.09
C ALA A 52 -10.46 -1.43 1.68
N ALA A 53 -10.84 -1.55 0.41
CA ALA A 53 -12.11 -1.04 -0.13
C ALA A 53 -13.32 -1.76 0.49
N GLU A 54 -13.25 -3.09 0.64
CA GLU A 54 -14.29 -3.88 1.31
C GLU A 54 -14.48 -3.43 2.78
N ASN A 55 -13.39 -3.25 3.52
CA ASN A 55 -13.45 -2.78 4.89
C ASN A 55 -14.04 -1.36 5.01
N ALA A 56 -13.66 -0.44 4.11
CA ALA A 56 -14.23 0.90 4.06
C ALA A 56 -15.73 0.87 3.70
N HIS A 57 -16.14 -0.01 2.78
CA HIS A 57 -17.54 -0.23 2.44
C HIS A 57 -18.36 -0.70 3.65
N LEU A 58 -17.88 -1.74 4.35
CA LEU A 58 -18.55 -2.25 5.55
C LEU A 58 -18.65 -1.17 6.63
N ALA A 59 -17.60 -0.40 6.87
CA ALA A 59 -17.63 0.73 7.80
C ALA A 59 -18.68 1.77 7.41
N SER A 60 -18.79 2.11 6.12
CA SER A 60 -19.83 3.01 5.61
C SER A 60 -21.24 2.48 5.89
N ASP A 61 -21.47 1.18 5.67
CA ASP A 61 -22.78 0.57 5.90
C ASP A 61 -23.22 0.59 7.38
N PHE A 62 -22.27 0.43 8.32
CA PHE A 62 -22.55 0.56 9.76
C PHE A 62 -22.92 1.98 10.19
N LEU A 63 -22.54 3.00 9.40
CA LEU A 63 -22.73 4.41 9.74
C LEU A 63 -24.01 5.02 9.17
N ARG A 64 -24.80 4.25 8.43
CA ARG A 64 -26.04 4.72 7.81
C ARG A 64 -26.99 5.30 8.86
N GLY A 65 -27.27 6.60 8.76
CA GLY A 65 -28.25 7.28 9.61
C GLY A 65 -27.93 8.75 9.91
N PRO A 66 -28.84 9.47 10.59
CA PRO A 66 -28.79 10.93 10.73
C PRO A 66 -27.56 11.44 11.51
N ARG A 67 -26.97 10.61 12.37
CA ARG A 67 -25.82 10.95 13.21
C ARG A 67 -24.46 10.57 12.60
N GLY A 68 -24.47 9.80 11.51
CA GLY A 68 -23.27 9.26 10.85
C GLY A 68 -23.08 9.73 9.40
N ALA A 69 -24.02 10.50 8.84
CA ALA A 69 -24.08 10.81 7.41
C ALA A 69 -22.79 11.43 6.81
N ASP A 70 -22.13 12.34 7.53
CA ASP A 70 -20.88 12.95 7.05
C ASP A 70 -19.71 11.97 7.10
N LEU A 71 -19.66 11.10 8.10
CA LEU A 71 -18.63 10.07 8.22
C LEU A 71 -18.87 8.92 7.24
N GLU A 72 -20.13 8.54 7.02
CA GLU A 72 -20.56 7.62 5.96
C GLU A 72 -20.09 8.14 4.59
N ARG A 73 -20.28 9.43 4.31
CA ARG A 73 -19.79 10.07 3.08
C ARG A 73 -18.28 9.99 2.97
N ALA A 74 -17.54 10.31 4.03
CA ALA A 74 -16.08 10.21 4.03
C ALA A 74 -15.60 8.77 3.78
N MET A 75 -16.29 7.76 4.33
CA MET A 75 -15.98 6.34 4.09
C MET A 75 -16.26 5.90 2.67
N ARG A 76 -17.34 6.39 2.05
CA ARG A 76 -17.58 6.17 0.62
C ARG A 76 -16.50 6.79 -0.24
N ASN A 77 -16.11 8.03 0.03
CA ASN A 77 -15.04 8.67 -0.73
C ASN A 77 -13.73 7.89 -0.62
N LEU A 78 -13.35 7.45 0.60
CA LEU A 78 -12.16 6.62 0.78
C LEU A 78 -12.24 5.30 0.00
N LYS A 79 -13.40 4.63 0.02
CA LYS A 79 -13.64 3.42 -0.79
C LYS A 79 -13.42 3.71 -2.28
N ASP A 80 -14.05 4.77 -2.78
CA ASP A 80 -13.99 5.14 -4.20
C ASP A 80 -12.55 5.48 -4.61
N ASP A 81 -11.82 6.23 -3.78
CA ASP A 81 -10.41 6.56 -4.01
C ASP A 81 -9.52 5.29 -4.05
N VAL A 82 -9.77 4.33 -3.15
CA VAL A 82 -9.05 3.05 -3.12
C VAL A 82 -9.36 2.20 -4.36
N GLU A 83 -10.62 2.16 -4.81
CA GLU A 83 -11.04 1.43 -6.01
C GLU A 83 -10.45 2.03 -7.28
N ILE A 84 -10.44 3.36 -7.40
CA ILE A 84 -9.78 4.06 -8.51
C ILE A 84 -8.30 3.70 -8.54
N PHE A 85 -7.61 3.83 -7.41
CA PHE A 85 -6.18 3.52 -7.36
C PHE A 85 -5.89 2.04 -7.65
N ARG A 86 -6.75 1.11 -7.18
CA ARG A 86 -6.64 -0.32 -7.51
C ARG A 86 -6.72 -0.55 -9.03
N ASP A 87 -7.66 0.11 -9.70
CA ASP A 87 -7.86 -0.05 -11.15
C ASP A 87 -6.69 0.52 -11.94
N GLU A 88 -6.15 1.67 -11.50
CA GLU A 88 -4.92 2.25 -12.04
C GLU A 88 -3.75 1.26 -11.95
N VAL A 89 -3.50 0.69 -10.76
CA VAL A 89 -2.45 -0.33 -10.53
C VAL A 89 -2.63 -1.54 -11.45
N GLY A 90 -3.86 -1.99 -11.70
CA GLY A 90 -4.17 -3.09 -12.60
C GLY A 90 -3.89 -2.80 -14.07
N SER A 91 -4.08 -1.54 -14.47
CA SER A 91 -3.92 -1.10 -15.85
C SER A 91 -2.46 -0.80 -16.22
N SER A 92 -1.63 -0.40 -15.26
CA SER A 92 -0.24 0.05 -15.50
C SER A 92 0.79 -1.08 -15.59
N TYR A 93 0.47 -2.19 -16.25
CA TYR A 93 1.48 -3.21 -16.53
C TYR A 93 2.53 -2.67 -17.52
N VAL A 94 3.79 -2.60 -17.10
CA VAL A 94 4.91 -2.17 -17.96
C VAL A 94 5.92 -3.31 -18.08
N ASP A 95 6.23 -3.71 -19.32
CA ASP A 95 7.37 -4.58 -19.61
C ASP A 95 8.68 -3.78 -19.44
N TRP A 96 9.50 -4.23 -18.50
CA TRP A 96 10.66 -3.49 -18.02
C TRP A 96 11.87 -3.60 -18.97
N LYS A 97 12.69 -2.54 -19.06
CA LYS A 97 14.05 -2.58 -19.64
C LYS A 97 15.08 -2.49 -18.51
N PHE A 98 16.17 -3.25 -18.63
CA PHE A 98 17.22 -3.33 -17.59
C PHE A 98 17.76 -1.94 -17.19
N PRO A 99 17.48 -1.46 -15.96
CA PRO A 99 18.02 -0.19 -15.46
C PRO A 99 19.47 -0.34 -15.00
N LYS A 100 20.13 0.80 -14.76
CA LYS A 100 21.45 0.83 -14.10
C LYS A 100 21.31 0.40 -12.63
N SER A 101 22.35 -0.23 -12.07
CA SER A 101 22.34 -0.80 -10.71
C SER A 101 21.95 0.14 -9.56
N HIS A 102 22.19 1.45 -9.65
CA HIS A 102 21.75 2.40 -8.63
C HIS A 102 20.23 2.68 -8.67
N ILE A 103 19.60 2.59 -9.85
CA ILE A 103 18.16 2.77 -10.04
C ILE A 103 17.40 1.56 -9.46
N ILE A 104 18.00 0.37 -9.53
CA ILE A 104 17.44 -0.85 -8.96
C ILE A 104 17.24 -0.69 -7.45
N ARG A 105 18.23 -0.15 -6.72
CA ARG A 105 18.10 0.11 -5.27
C ARG A 105 16.93 1.04 -4.97
N GLU A 106 16.77 2.10 -5.76
CA GLU A 106 15.68 3.05 -5.56
C GLU A 106 14.30 2.43 -5.84
N ILE A 107 14.19 1.55 -6.84
CA ILE A 107 12.95 0.80 -7.13
C ILE A 107 12.62 -0.13 -5.98
N ILE A 108 13.61 -0.87 -5.48
CA ILE A 108 13.46 -1.76 -4.32
C ILE A 108 12.96 -0.99 -3.09
N ASP A 109 13.57 0.17 -2.80
CA ASP A 109 13.16 1.01 -1.66
C ASP A 109 11.72 1.51 -1.80
N LYS A 110 11.27 1.82 -3.03
CA LYS A 110 9.87 2.19 -3.28
C LYS A 110 8.94 0.99 -3.14
N ASP A 111 9.32 -0.19 -3.65
CA ASP A 111 8.53 -1.44 -3.53
C ASP A 111 8.27 -1.80 -2.07
N MET A 112 9.30 -1.67 -1.23
CA MET A 112 9.21 -1.84 0.22
C MET A 112 8.19 -0.90 0.86
N GLN A 113 8.28 0.39 0.52
CA GLN A 113 7.38 1.40 1.07
C GLN A 113 5.94 1.21 0.59
N ILE A 114 5.74 0.85 -0.68
CA ILE A 114 4.43 0.52 -1.26
C ILE A 114 3.79 -0.62 -0.46
N ILE A 115 4.51 -1.73 -0.27
CA ILE A 115 3.98 -2.90 0.47
C ILE A 115 3.62 -2.53 1.91
N ARG A 116 4.52 -1.85 2.62
CA ARG A 116 4.32 -1.46 4.03
C ARG A 116 3.15 -0.51 4.22
N ASN A 117 3.10 0.55 3.40
CA ASN A 117 2.04 1.54 3.50
C ASN A 117 0.70 0.92 3.10
N SER A 118 0.68 0.03 2.10
CA SER A 118 -0.55 -0.71 1.72
C SER A 118 -1.03 -1.66 2.81
N ALA A 119 -0.13 -2.37 3.48
CA ALA A 119 -0.48 -3.18 4.65
C ALA A 119 -1.04 -2.32 5.79
N THR A 120 -0.49 -1.11 5.97
CA THR A 120 -0.97 -0.16 6.96
C THR A 120 -2.36 0.37 6.59
N ILE A 121 -2.62 0.66 5.32
CA ILE A 121 -3.96 1.03 4.82
C ILE A 121 -4.97 -0.06 5.15
N VAL A 122 -4.67 -1.33 4.83
CA VAL A 122 -5.57 -2.46 5.16
C VAL A 122 -5.88 -2.50 6.66
N ARG A 123 -4.85 -2.41 7.51
CA ARG A 123 -5.03 -2.42 8.98
C ARG A 123 -5.86 -1.23 9.47
N LEU A 124 -5.64 -0.03 8.91
CA LEU A 124 -6.42 1.15 9.26
C LEU A 124 -7.87 1.00 8.83
N SER A 125 -8.13 0.43 7.65
CA SER A 125 -9.49 0.10 7.19
C SER A 125 -10.16 -0.95 8.08
N GLU A 126 -9.43 -1.94 8.60
CA GLU A 126 -9.96 -2.88 9.59
C GLU A 126 -10.31 -2.19 10.91
N GLN A 127 -9.44 -1.32 11.40
CA GLN A 127 -9.71 -0.51 12.61
C GLN A 127 -10.89 0.44 12.43
N LEU A 128 -11.07 0.98 11.21
CA LEU A 128 -12.24 1.78 10.85
C LEU A 128 -13.52 0.94 10.96
N ARG A 129 -13.51 -0.27 10.40
CA ARG A 129 -14.63 -1.21 10.48
C ARG A 129 -14.96 -1.56 11.93
N GLU A 130 -13.96 -1.81 12.77
CA GLU A 130 -14.14 -2.10 14.20
C GLU A 130 -14.68 -0.89 14.97
N ALA A 131 -14.09 0.29 14.78
CA ALA A 131 -14.52 1.50 15.46
C ALA A 131 -15.94 1.94 15.05
N ALA A 132 -16.39 1.60 13.84
CA ALA A 132 -17.77 1.78 13.40
C ALA A 132 -18.75 0.92 14.22
N LEU A 133 -18.37 -0.30 14.59
CA LEU A 133 -19.18 -1.17 15.46
C LEU A 133 -19.29 -0.60 16.87
N ASP A 134 -18.19 -0.06 17.40
CA ASP A 134 -18.13 0.51 18.75
C ASP A 134 -18.65 1.96 18.82
N SER A 135 -19.13 2.53 17.71
CA SER A 135 -19.64 3.91 17.60
C SER A 135 -18.63 5.00 18.03
N SER A 136 -17.33 4.77 17.84
CA SER A 136 -16.26 5.70 18.24
C SER A 136 -15.88 6.70 17.15
N LEU A 137 -16.72 7.72 16.97
CA LEU A 137 -16.61 8.72 15.89
C LEU A 137 -15.23 9.41 15.75
N PRO A 138 -14.58 9.90 16.83
CA PRO A 138 -13.30 10.59 16.72
C PRO A 138 -12.17 9.69 16.24
N VAL A 139 -12.15 8.43 16.73
CA VAL A 139 -11.15 7.43 16.33
C VAL A 139 -11.32 7.10 14.85
N MET A 140 -12.56 6.94 14.39
CA MET A 140 -12.84 6.68 12.98
C MET A 140 -12.37 7.81 12.07
N LEU A 141 -12.69 9.08 12.40
CA LEU A 141 -12.28 10.21 11.57
C LEU A 141 -10.75 10.31 11.45
N GLN A 142 -10.05 10.07 12.56
CA GLN A 142 -8.59 10.04 12.58
C GLN A 142 -8.05 8.94 11.66
N ARG A 143 -8.55 7.70 11.80
CA ARG A 143 -8.06 6.55 11.02
C ARG A 143 -8.38 6.69 9.52
N ALA A 144 -9.50 7.32 9.19
CA ALA A 144 -9.92 7.61 7.82
C ALA A 144 -8.93 8.54 7.12
N THR A 145 -8.61 9.65 7.80
CA THR A 145 -7.63 10.63 7.32
C THR A 145 -6.25 9.99 7.17
N GLU A 146 -5.81 9.21 8.15
CA GLU A 146 -4.53 8.48 8.08
C GLU A 146 -4.48 7.51 6.89
N ALA A 147 -5.58 6.80 6.61
CA ALA A 147 -5.66 5.88 5.47
C ALA A 147 -5.61 6.62 4.12
N ALA A 148 -6.33 7.74 4.00
CA ALA A 148 -6.33 8.57 2.78
C ALA A 148 -4.95 9.19 2.49
N ASP A 149 -4.28 9.71 3.52
CA ASP A 149 -2.92 10.26 3.40
C ASP A 149 -1.91 9.18 2.98
N LEU A 150 -2.04 7.96 3.53
CA LEU A 150 -1.21 6.84 3.14
C LEU A 150 -1.50 6.37 1.72
N LEU A 151 -2.76 6.35 1.30
CA LEU A 151 -3.15 6.01 -0.07
C LEU A 151 -2.49 6.97 -1.07
N SER A 152 -2.56 8.26 -0.79
CA SER A 152 -1.91 9.29 -1.62
C SER A 152 -0.39 9.09 -1.72
N LYS A 153 0.26 8.73 -0.60
CA LYS A 153 1.70 8.41 -0.57
C LYS A 153 2.02 7.16 -1.38
N VAL A 154 1.21 6.10 -1.27
CA VAL A 154 1.39 4.86 -2.04
C VAL A 154 1.23 5.14 -3.54
N SER A 155 0.23 5.92 -3.93
CA SER A 155 0.01 6.32 -5.32
C SER A 155 1.20 7.09 -5.89
N TYR A 156 1.74 8.04 -5.13
CA TYR A 156 2.96 8.75 -5.53
C TYR A 156 4.16 7.81 -5.68
N LEU A 157 4.39 6.93 -4.68
CA LEU A 157 5.51 5.96 -4.71
C LEU A 157 5.39 5.02 -5.92
N PHE A 158 4.18 4.57 -6.23
CA PHE A 158 3.90 3.69 -7.36
C PHE A 158 4.17 4.41 -8.70
N SER A 159 3.69 5.64 -8.85
CA SER A 159 3.94 6.45 -10.04
C SER A 159 5.43 6.77 -10.24
N ASP A 160 6.14 7.09 -9.15
CA ASP A 160 7.57 7.37 -9.21
C ASP A 160 8.39 6.11 -9.50
N ARG A 161 7.98 4.97 -8.93
CA ARG A 161 8.52 3.66 -9.26
C ARG A 161 8.35 3.34 -10.75
N GLU A 162 7.15 3.51 -11.30
CA GLU A 162 6.90 3.31 -12.74
C GLU A 162 7.81 4.18 -13.60
N ARG A 163 7.99 5.46 -13.23
CA ARG A 163 8.88 6.38 -13.93
C ARG A 163 10.33 5.87 -13.96
N LEU A 164 10.82 5.28 -12.88
CA LEU A 164 12.15 4.66 -12.83
C LEU A 164 12.25 3.37 -13.67
N CYS A 165 11.11 2.74 -13.96
CA CYS A 165 11.03 1.56 -14.79
C CYS A 165 10.91 1.84 -16.30
N ARG A 166 10.78 3.10 -16.72
CA ARG A 166 10.70 3.50 -18.14
C ARG A 166 12.06 3.91 -18.69
#